data_AF-A0A5C8K9D1-F1
#
_entry.id   AF-A0A5C8K9D1-F1
#
_cell.length_a   1.000
_cell.length_b   1.000
_cell.length_c   1.000
_cell.angle_alpha   90.00
_cell.angle_beta   90.00
_cell.angle_gamma   90.00
#
_symmetry.space_group_name_H-M   'P 1'
#
loop_
_entity.id
_entity.type
_entity.pdbx_description
1 polymer ?
#
loop_
_entity_poly.entity_id
_entity_poly.type
_entity_poly.pdbx_seq_one_letter_code
_entity_poly.pdbx_strand_id
1 'polypeptide(L)'
;MLELTQRQIEFNELRIQMGLPIDEDMFKRKVPVAFKRQQMTKAEFTTYKIGKINQKTQDFQSFDLLFHQHEGPEAECLIDCEVFILDGQNAVRIAYLKAVYEAVEERIQILILYVCPQWQNQKIGSRLYQQFEHFCLANFRFKSITGDLKYWTNHHERERFYQSLGFEVFSDFDPQTMNKIEKCW
;
A
#
# COMPACT_ATOMS: atom_id res chain seq x y z
N MET A 1 -11.78 26.05 7.17
CA MET A 1 -12.11 25.60 5.80
C MET A 1 -10.83 25.11 5.17
N LEU A 2 -10.77 23.87 4.70
CA LEU A 2 -9.68 23.41 3.83
C LEU A 2 -10.06 23.85 2.42
N GLU A 3 -9.26 24.70 1.80
CA GLU A 3 -9.44 25.06 0.40
C GLU A 3 -9.19 23.82 -0.47
N LEU A 4 -10.13 23.51 -1.35
CA LEU A 4 -10.01 22.41 -2.30
C LEU A 4 -9.06 22.81 -3.43
N THR A 5 -8.21 21.90 -3.89
CA THR A 5 -7.36 22.14 -5.06
C THR A 5 -8.20 22.04 -6.35
N GLN A 6 -7.74 22.65 -7.44
CA GLN A 6 -8.44 22.66 -8.74
C GLN A 6 -8.85 21.25 -9.21
N ARG A 7 -7.95 20.26 -9.05
CA ARG A 7 -8.27 18.86 -9.40
C ARG A 7 -9.35 18.24 -8.51
N GLN A 8 -9.47 18.70 -7.26
CA GLN A 8 -10.51 18.23 -6.33
C GLN A 8 -11.88 18.80 -6.72
N ILE A 9 -11.90 20.02 -7.27
CA ILE A 9 -13.10 20.63 -7.85
C ILE A 9 -13.54 19.81 -9.07
N GLU A 10 -12.64 19.55 -10.01
CA GLU A 10 -12.91 18.75 -11.22
C GLU A 10 -13.42 17.33 -10.89
N PHE A 11 -12.82 16.67 -9.89
CA PHE A 11 -13.27 15.36 -9.42
C PHE A 11 -14.68 15.41 -8.81
N ASN A 12 -15.00 16.45 -8.04
CA ASN A 12 -16.34 16.65 -7.49
C ASN A 12 -17.38 16.90 -8.59
N GLU A 13 -17.04 17.71 -9.59
CA GLU A 13 -17.91 17.97 -10.74
C GLU A 13 -18.24 16.69 -11.50
N LEU A 14 -17.25 15.83 -11.75
CA LEU A 14 -17.45 14.53 -12.39
C LEU A 14 -18.38 13.62 -11.58
N ARG A 15 -18.23 13.57 -10.25
CA ARG A 15 -19.14 12.80 -9.38
C ARG A 15 -20.57 13.33 -9.39
N ILE A 16 -20.76 14.65 -9.38
CA ILE A 16 -22.08 15.28 -9.51
C ILE A 16 -22.72 14.88 -10.84
N GLN A 17 -21.97 14.95 -11.94
CA GLN A 17 -22.45 14.53 -13.26
C GLN A 17 -22.87 13.04 -13.29
N MET A 18 -22.22 12.19 -12.51
CA MET A 18 -22.52 10.76 -12.38
C MET A 18 -23.60 10.44 -11.33
N GLY A 19 -24.22 11.44 -10.70
CA GLY A 19 -25.26 11.23 -9.67
C GLY A 19 -24.73 10.61 -8.37
N LEU A 20 -23.43 10.76 -8.10
CA LEU A 20 -22.79 10.17 -6.93
C LEU A 20 -22.77 11.18 -5.77
N PRO A 21 -22.99 10.73 -4.52
CA PRO A 21 -22.98 11.62 -3.37
C PRO A 21 -21.59 12.23 -3.18
N ILE A 22 -21.52 13.53 -2.91
CA ILE A 22 -20.29 14.18 -2.45
C ILE A 22 -20.12 13.81 -0.98
N ASP A 23 -19.24 12.86 -0.68
CA ASP A 23 -18.90 12.53 0.69
C ASP A 23 -17.90 13.59 1.20
N GLU A 24 -18.39 14.62 1.89
CA GLU A 24 -17.56 15.68 2.49
C GLU A 24 -16.51 15.12 3.47
N ASP A 25 -16.72 13.93 4.03
CA ASP A 25 -15.77 13.26 4.92
C ASP A 25 -14.73 12.45 4.17
N MET A 26 -14.90 12.18 2.87
CA MET A 26 -13.88 11.56 2.00
C MET A 26 -12.60 12.40 1.97
N PHE A 27 -12.73 13.72 2.06
CA PHE A 27 -11.65 14.71 2.16
C PHE A 27 -11.11 14.85 3.58
N LYS A 28 -11.65 14.13 4.56
CA LYS A 28 -11.18 14.14 5.96
C LYS A 28 -10.61 12.79 6.39
N ARG A 29 -10.68 11.75 5.55
CA ARG A 29 -10.14 10.42 5.85
C ARG A 29 -8.60 10.49 5.96
N LYS A 30 -8.10 10.47 7.19
CA LYS A 30 -6.65 10.50 7.48
C LYS A 30 -6.01 9.10 7.51
N VAL A 31 -6.79 8.02 7.56
CA VAL A 31 -6.29 6.63 7.68
C VAL A 31 -7.26 5.69 6.97
N PRO A 32 -6.79 4.62 6.28
CA PRO A 32 -7.71 3.63 5.74
C PRO A 32 -8.39 2.97 6.93
N VAL A 33 -9.71 2.81 6.92
CA VAL A 33 -10.45 2.09 7.99
C VAL A 33 -9.83 0.70 8.24
N ALA A 34 -9.16 0.12 7.23
CA ALA A 34 -8.44 -1.14 7.29
C ALA A 34 -7.14 -1.14 8.15
N PHE A 35 -6.56 0.01 8.50
CA PHE A 35 -5.37 0.03 9.37
C PHE A 35 -5.76 0.02 10.85
N LYS A 36 -6.12 -1.15 11.36
CA LYS A 36 -6.03 -1.39 12.80
C LYS A 36 -4.56 -1.64 13.12
N ARG A 37 -3.91 -0.70 13.83
CA ARG A 37 -2.52 -0.88 14.31
C ARG A 37 -2.47 -2.17 15.10
N GLN A 38 -1.79 -3.17 14.56
CA GLN A 38 -1.66 -4.47 15.19
C GLN A 38 -0.50 -4.40 16.18
N GLN A 39 -0.81 -4.66 17.43
CA GLN A 39 0.15 -4.80 18.51
C GLN A 39 -0.03 -6.17 19.12
N MET A 40 1.07 -6.84 19.39
CA MET A 40 1.10 -8.15 20.01
C MET A 40 2.31 -8.22 20.95
N THR A 41 2.27 -9.12 21.91
CA THR A 41 3.42 -9.42 22.77
C THR A 41 4.53 -10.08 21.96
N LYS A 42 5.77 -10.07 22.47
CA LYS A 42 6.92 -10.71 21.83
C LYS A 42 6.73 -12.23 21.68
N ALA A 43 6.02 -12.85 22.62
CA ALA A 43 5.67 -14.27 22.55
C ALA A 43 4.70 -14.55 21.40
N GLU A 44 3.60 -13.79 21.32
CA GLU A 44 2.63 -13.87 20.21
C GLU A 44 3.30 -13.58 18.86
N PHE A 45 4.21 -12.60 18.81
CA PHE A 45 4.96 -12.27 17.60
C PHE A 45 5.89 -13.39 17.16
N THR A 46 6.50 -14.09 18.10
CA THR A 46 7.35 -15.25 17.78
C THR A 46 6.52 -16.34 17.11
N THR A 47 5.33 -16.63 17.64
CA THR A 47 4.38 -17.55 17.03
C THR A 47 3.87 -17.03 15.68
N TYR A 48 3.56 -15.74 15.57
CA TYR A 48 3.05 -15.11 14.35
C TYR A 48 4.01 -15.20 13.16
N LYS A 49 5.32 -15.21 13.44
CA LYS A 49 6.37 -15.34 12.42
C LYS A 49 6.47 -16.75 11.83
N ILE A 50 5.94 -17.76 12.52
CA ILE A 50 5.98 -19.14 12.04
C ILE A 50 5.19 -19.24 10.73
N GLY A 51 5.82 -19.80 9.70
CA GLY A 51 5.23 -19.92 8.36
C GLY A 51 5.35 -18.67 7.47
N LYS A 52 5.95 -17.59 7.96
CA LYS A 52 6.26 -16.40 7.15
C LYS A 52 7.74 -16.38 6.76
N ILE A 53 8.03 -15.86 5.57
CA ILE A 53 9.42 -15.56 5.19
C ILE A 53 9.82 -14.30 5.96
N ASN A 54 10.65 -14.47 6.98
CA ASN A 54 11.19 -13.36 7.76
C ASN A 54 12.53 -12.91 7.17
N GLN A 55 12.57 -11.69 6.65
CA GLN A 55 13.82 -11.04 6.26
C GLN A 55 14.18 -9.97 7.29
N LYS A 56 15.27 -10.19 8.01
CA LYS A 56 15.93 -9.11 8.73
C LYS A 56 16.74 -8.30 7.74
N THR A 57 16.32 -7.07 7.49
CA THR A 57 17.00 -6.18 6.57
C THR A 57 18.19 -5.53 7.30
N GLN A 58 19.43 -5.74 6.81
CA GLN A 58 20.67 -5.30 7.47
C GLN A 58 20.75 -3.78 7.71
N ASP A 59 20.07 -2.98 6.87
CA ASP A 59 20.03 -1.51 6.97
C ASP A 59 19.04 -0.97 8.01
N PHE A 60 18.32 -1.89 8.67
CA PHE A 60 17.30 -1.62 9.65
C PHE A 60 17.57 -2.48 10.87
N GLN A 61 18.48 -2.06 11.75
CA GLN A 61 18.82 -2.80 12.96
C GLN A 61 17.63 -3.04 13.93
N SER A 62 16.40 -2.64 13.59
CA SER A 62 15.26 -2.58 14.49
C SER A 62 13.92 -3.09 13.92
N PHE A 63 13.84 -3.55 12.67
CA PHE A 63 12.56 -3.98 12.08
C PHE A 63 12.58 -5.42 11.54
N ASP A 64 11.50 -6.15 11.79
CA ASP A 64 11.23 -7.45 11.16
C ASP A 64 10.31 -7.20 9.94
N LEU A 65 10.74 -7.62 8.74
CA LEU A 65 9.97 -7.62 7.51
C LEU A 65 9.45 -9.03 7.25
N LEU A 66 8.14 -9.18 7.20
CA LEU A 66 7.48 -10.48 7.04
C LEU A 66 6.72 -10.54 5.71
N PHE A 67 7.02 -11.55 4.91
CA PHE A 67 6.26 -11.89 3.71
C PHE A 67 5.38 -13.10 3.97
N HIS A 68 4.16 -13.03 3.48
CA HIS A 68 3.23 -14.13 3.49
C HIS A 68 2.50 -14.21 2.14
N GLN A 69 2.44 -15.43 1.60
CA GLN A 69 1.70 -15.74 0.39
C GLN A 69 0.50 -16.58 0.77
N HIS A 70 -0.63 -16.31 0.14
CA HIS A 70 -1.82 -17.13 0.25
C HIS A 70 -2.37 -17.42 -1.14
N GLU A 71 -2.86 -18.63 -1.35
CA GLU A 71 -3.63 -18.96 -2.54
C GLU A 71 -4.97 -18.20 -2.49
N GLY A 72 -5.25 -17.44 -3.54
CA GLY A 72 -6.53 -16.80 -3.78
C GLY A 72 -7.42 -17.69 -4.67
N PRO A 73 -8.66 -17.24 -4.93
CA PRO A 73 -9.48 -17.87 -5.97
C PRO A 73 -8.83 -17.73 -7.36
N GLU A 74 -9.20 -18.61 -8.29
CA GLU A 74 -8.96 -18.41 -9.74
C GLU A 74 -7.51 -18.08 -10.15
N ALA A 75 -6.52 -18.79 -9.59
CA ALA A 75 -5.08 -18.60 -9.87
C ALA A 75 -4.50 -17.24 -9.43
N GLU A 76 -5.17 -16.58 -8.48
CA GLU A 76 -4.62 -15.44 -7.77
C GLU A 76 -3.69 -15.88 -6.62
N CYS A 77 -2.69 -15.05 -6.30
CA CYS A 77 -1.91 -15.17 -5.08
C CYS A 77 -1.94 -13.85 -4.31
N LEU A 78 -2.44 -13.89 -3.07
CA LEU A 78 -2.40 -12.74 -2.17
C LEU A 78 -1.01 -12.64 -1.54
N ILE A 79 -0.40 -11.46 -1.64
CA ILE A 79 0.93 -11.17 -1.12
C ILE A 79 0.77 -10.11 -0.02
N ASP A 80 1.07 -10.52 1.21
CA ASP A 80 1.12 -9.64 2.37
C ASP A 80 2.57 -9.39 2.77
N CYS A 81 2.93 -8.12 2.92
CA CYS A 81 4.23 -7.69 3.39
C CYS A 81 4.07 -6.73 4.57
N GLU A 82 4.67 -7.05 5.71
CA GLU A 82 4.46 -6.32 6.95
C GLU A 82 5.77 -5.95 7.65
N VAL A 83 5.81 -4.73 8.18
CA VAL A 83 6.96 -4.22 8.94
C VAL A 83 6.58 -4.06 10.40
N PHE A 84 7.34 -4.72 11.28
CA PHE A 84 7.18 -4.63 12.73
C PHE A 84 8.40 -3.99 13.40
N ILE A 85 8.16 -3.17 14.42
CA ILE A 85 9.20 -2.74 15.38
C ILE A 85 8.98 -3.46 16.71
N LEU A 86 10.07 -3.80 17.39
CA LEU A 86 10.04 -4.24 18.78
C LEU A 86 10.09 -3.01 19.71
N ASP A 87 9.08 -2.88 20.57
CA ASP A 87 8.96 -1.84 21.58
C ASP A 87 8.78 -2.52 22.96
N GLY A 88 9.90 -2.69 23.67
CA GLY A 88 9.95 -3.45 24.92
C GLY A 88 9.52 -4.91 24.74
N GLN A 89 8.42 -5.29 25.39
CA GLN A 89 7.82 -6.63 25.30
C GLN A 89 6.80 -6.77 24.15
N ASN A 90 6.62 -5.74 23.33
CA ASN A 90 5.63 -5.73 22.27
C ASN A 90 6.29 -5.70 20.89
N ALA A 91 5.63 -6.31 19.92
CA ALA A 91 5.84 -6.07 18.51
C ALA A 91 4.67 -5.24 17.97
N VAL A 92 5.00 -4.19 17.22
CA VAL A 92 4.02 -3.25 16.68
C VAL A 92 4.18 -3.15 15.18
N ARG A 93 3.10 -3.38 14.42
CA ARG A 93 3.10 -3.16 12.97
C ARG A 93 3.13 -1.67 12.67
N ILE A 94 4.11 -1.23 11.88
CA ILE A 94 4.33 0.18 11.54
C ILE A 94 4.14 0.48 10.06
N ALA A 95 4.20 -0.53 9.21
CA ALA A 95 3.87 -0.43 7.80
C ALA A 95 3.37 -1.78 7.28
N TYR A 96 2.61 -1.74 6.18
CA TYR A 96 2.20 -2.94 5.47
C TYR A 96 1.91 -2.62 4.00
N LEU A 97 2.05 -3.63 3.18
CA LEU A 97 1.72 -3.65 1.78
C LEU A 97 0.92 -4.92 1.51
N LYS A 98 -0.22 -4.80 0.82
CA LYS A 98 -0.96 -5.94 0.29
C LYS A 98 -1.06 -5.82 -1.21
N ALA A 99 -0.86 -6.93 -1.90
CA ALA A 99 -1.01 -7.03 -3.33
C ALA A 99 -1.67 -8.36 -3.72
N VAL A 100 -2.20 -8.40 -4.94
CA VAL A 100 -2.66 -9.62 -5.60
C VAL A 100 -1.79 -9.85 -6.81
N TYR A 101 -1.23 -11.04 -6.94
CA TYR A 101 -0.67 -11.51 -8.20
C TYR A 101 -1.76 -12.24 -8.97
N GLU A 102 -1.99 -11.81 -10.21
CA GLU A 102 -2.94 -12.38 -11.15
C GLU A 102 -2.16 -13.09 -12.26
N ALA A 103 -2.09 -14.42 -12.19
CA ALA A 103 -1.25 -15.21 -13.10
C ALA A 103 -1.69 -15.10 -14.57
N VAL A 104 -3.00 -14.99 -14.82
CA VAL A 104 -3.57 -14.90 -16.17
C VAL A 104 -3.16 -13.61 -16.88
N GLU A 105 -3.24 -12.48 -16.16
CA GLU A 105 -2.88 -11.15 -16.68
C GLU A 105 -1.37 -10.90 -16.62
N GLU A 106 -0.59 -11.80 -16.02
CA GLU A 106 0.82 -11.59 -15.68
C GLU A 106 1.00 -10.24 -14.96
N ARG A 107 0.16 -9.95 -13.97
CA ARG A 107 0.07 -8.63 -13.31
C ARG A 107 0.10 -8.75 -11.80
N ILE A 108 0.68 -7.76 -11.13
CA ILE A 108 0.58 -7.60 -9.68
C ILE A 108 -0.14 -6.30 -9.34
N GLN A 109 -1.30 -6.39 -8.70
CA GLN A 109 -2.06 -5.21 -8.28
C GLN A 109 -1.75 -4.89 -6.80
N ILE A 110 -1.18 -3.72 -6.54
CA ILE A 110 -1.05 -3.16 -5.19
C ILE A 110 -2.43 -2.70 -4.73
N LEU A 111 -2.98 -3.41 -3.75
CA LEU A 111 -4.24 -3.05 -3.11
C LEU A 111 -4.04 -1.91 -2.10
N ILE A 112 -2.94 -1.96 -1.36
CA ILE A 112 -2.62 -0.98 -0.34
C ILE A 112 -1.12 -0.98 -0.02
N LEU A 113 -0.57 0.22 0.16
CA LEU A 113 0.71 0.45 0.79
C LEU A 113 0.49 1.56 1.83
N TYR A 114 0.82 1.26 3.08
CA TYR A 114 0.61 2.19 4.17
C TYR A 114 1.77 2.18 5.15
N VAL A 115 2.10 3.37 5.63
CA VAL A 115 3.06 3.62 6.70
C VAL A 115 2.38 4.47 7.75
N CYS A 116 2.47 4.05 9.02
CA CYS A 116 2.02 4.82 10.17
C CYS A 116 2.57 6.26 10.11
N PRO A 117 1.75 7.30 10.36
CA PRO A 117 2.17 8.71 10.24
C PRO A 117 3.48 9.06 10.96
N GLN A 118 3.64 8.56 12.19
CA GLN A 118 4.86 8.77 13.00
C GLN A 118 6.15 8.17 12.39
N TRP A 119 6.03 7.36 11.34
CA TRP A 119 7.11 6.64 10.66
C TRP A 119 7.27 7.05 9.18
N GLN A 120 6.44 7.95 8.65
CA GLN A 120 6.43 8.31 7.22
C GLN A 120 7.74 8.95 6.73
N ASN A 121 8.40 9.75 7.58
CA ASN A 121 9.62 10.48 7.22
C ASN A 121 10.91 9.61 7.25
N GLN A 122 10.79 8.30 7.47
CA GLN A 122 11.94 7.39 7.61
C GLN A 122 12.19 6.52 6.37
N LYS A 123 11.63 6.90 5.20
CA LYS A 123 11.72 6.13 3.94
C LYS A 123 11.22 4.68 4.04
N ILE A 124 10.43 4.35 5.07
CA ILE A 124 9.91 2.99 5.31
C ILE A 124 9.06 2.53 4.13
N GLY A 125 8.20 3.41 3.59
CA GLY A 125 7.34 3.07 2.45
C GLY A 125 8.13 2.69 1.20
N SER A 126 9.14 3.47 0.84
CA SER A 126 9.96 3.20 -0.36
C SER A 126 10.75 1.91 -0.21
N ARG A 127 11.33 1.67 0.97
CA ARG A 127 12.11 0.46 1.23
C ARG A 127 11.24 -0.79 1.31
N LEU A 128 10.05 -0.68 1.91
CA LEU A 128 9.04 -1.74 1.91
C LEU A 128 8.68 -2.14 0.49
N TYR A 129 8.41 -1.16 -0.38
CA TYR A 129 8.12 -1.41 -1.78
C TYR A 129 9.30 -2.08 -2.51
N GLN A 130 10.54 -1.61 -2.33
CA GLN A 130 11.72 -2.20 -2.98
C GLN A 130 11.92 -3.68 -2.61
N GLN A 131 11.76 -4.02 -1.32
CA GLN A 131 11.84 -5.41 -0.89
C GLN A 131 10.70 -6.25 -1.45
N PHE A 132 9.49 -5.69 -1.51
CA PHE A 132 8.36 -6.32 -2.17
C PHE A 132 8.59 -6.54 -3.67
N GLU A 133 9.10 -5.56 -4.39
CA GLU A 133 9.41 -5.66 -5.82
C GLU A 133 10.47 -6.73 -6.07
N HIS A 134 11.56 -6.75 -5.30
CA HIS A 134 12.57 -7.82 -5.39
C HIS A 134 11.99 -9.21 -5.10
N PHE A 135 11.17 -9.31 -4.05
CA PHE A 135 10.47 -10.55 -3.74
C PHE A 135 9.60 -11.01 -4.91
N CYS A 136 8.85 -10.09 -5.52
CA CYS A 136 7.98 -10.43 -6.63
C CYS A 136 8.77 -10.89 -7.86
N LEU A 137 9.81 -10.15 -8.24
CA LEU A 137 10.70 -10.49 -9.37
C LEU A 137 11.36 -11.87 -9.21
N ALA A 138 11.62 -12.29 -7.98
CA ALA A 138 12.22 -13.59 -7.69
C ALA A 138 11.24 -14.76 -7.71
N ASN A 139 9.93 -14.51 -7.54
CA ASN A 139 8.94 -15.57 -7.28
C ASN A 139 7.81 -15.63 -8.31
N PHE A 140 7.56 -14.56 -9.06
CA PHE A 140 6.44 -14.49 -9.99
C PHE A 140 6.90 -14.07 -11.38
N ARG A 141 6.14 -14.53 -12.38
CA ARG A 141 6.25 -14.05 -13.76
C ARG A 141 5.14 -13.02 -13.99
N PHE A 142 5.54 -11.77 -14.13
CA PHE A 142 4.64 -10.65 -14.38
C PHE A 142 5.28 -9.64 -15.34
N LYS A 143 4.45 -8.85 -16.01
CA LYS A 143 4.82 -7.77 -16.94
C LYS A 143 4.61 -6.40 -16.33
N SER A 144 3.70 -6.27 -15.37
CA SER A 144 3.45 -4.99 -14.71
C SER A 144 3.03 -5.10 -13.25
N ILE A 145 3.32 -4.03 -12.51
CA ILE A 145 2.77 -3.76 -11.17
C ILE A 145 1.85 -2.55 -11.32
N THR A 146 0.60 -2.69 -10.87
CA THR A 146 -0.42 -1.65 -10.96
C THR A 146 -0.97 -1.28 -9.58
N GLY A 147 -1.76 -0.22 -9.50
CA GLY A 147 -2.52 0.11 -8.29
C GLY A 147 -3.41 1.34 -8.46
N ASP A 148 -4.39 1.46 -7.57
CA ASP A 148 -5.35 2.56 -7.61
C ASP A 148 -5.04 3.60 -6.53
N LEU A 149 -4.87 4.86 -6.96
CA LEU A 149 -4.76 6.01 -6.06
C LEU A 149 -6.16 6.60 -5.86
N LYS A 150 -6.84 6.08 -4.84
CA LYS A 150 -8.10 6.64 -4.36
C LYS A 150 -7.95 8.12 -3.98
N TYR A 151 -9.06 8.84 -4.02
CA TYR A 151 -9.16 10.25 -3.70
C TYR A 151 -8.96 10.55 -2.19
N TRP A 152 -7.89 11.27 -1.80
CA TRP A 152 -7.43 11.48 -0.41
C TRP A 152 -6.80 12.87 -0.20
N THR A 153 -6.72 13.37 1.04
CA THR A 153 -6.09 14.67 1.35
C THR A 153 -4.65 14.78 0.88
N ASN A 154 -3.91 13.68 0.92
CA ASN A 154 -2.48 13.64 0.61
C ASN A 154 -2.23 13.05 -0.79
N HIS A 155 -3.17 13.21 -1.73
CA HIS A 155 -3.11 12.57 -3.03
C HIS A 155 -1.83 12.92 -3.81
N HIS A 156 -1.42 14.19 -3.85
CA HIS A 156 -0.17 14.61 -4.51
C HIS A 156 1.09 14.03 -3.88
N GLU A 157 1.11 13.83 -2.55
CA GLU A 157 2.24 13.17 -1.90
C GLU A 157 2.33 11.70 -2.31
N ARG A 158 1.18 11.03 -2.50
CA ARG A 158 1.11 9.65 -3.00
C ARG A 158 1.54 9.55 -4.46
N GLU A 159 1.11 10.48 -5.32
CA GLU A 159 1.58 10.57 -6.72
C GLU A 159 3.12 10.66 -6.75
N ARG A 160 3.70 11.66 -6.05
CA ARG A 160 5.15 11.86 -5.99
C ARG A 160 5.88 10.65 -5.42
N PHE A 161 5.31 10.00 -4.41
CA PHE A 161 5.86 8.79 -3.83
C PHE A 161 5.97 7.67 -4.89
N TYR A 162 4.91 7.37 -5.63
CA TYR A 162 4.95 6.31 -6.64
C TYR A 162 5.81 6.69 -7.85
N GLN A 163 5.79 7.94 -8.30
CA GLN A 163 6.71 8.44 -9.32
C GLN A 163 8.18 8.25 -8.90
N SER A 164 8.52 8.49 -7.63
CA SER A 164 9.88 8.27 -7.12
C SER A 164 10.31 6.80 -7.10
N LEU A 165 9.36 5.86 -7.20
CA LEU A 165 9.59 4.42 -7.31
C LEU A 165 9.63 3.94 -8.79
N GLY A 166 9.49 4.86 -9.74
CA GLY A 166 9.51 4.59 -11.16
C GLY A 166 8.16 4.18 -11.75
N PHE A 167 7.04 4.46 -11.05
CA PHE A 167 5.72 4.29 -11.65
C PHE A 167 5.36 5.46 -12.55
N GLU A 168 4.70 5.15 -13.64
CA GLU A 168 3.88 6.11 -14.37
C GLU A 168 2.57 6.32 -13.61
N VAL A 169 2.08 7.55 -13.60
CA VAL A 169 0.84 7.94 -12.92
C VAL A 169 -0.09 8.55 -13.95
N PHE A 170 -1.23 7.92 -14.17
CA PHE A 170 -2.22 8.36 -15.15
C PHE A 170 -3.51 8.74 -14.45
N SER A 171 -4.16 9.79 -14.95
CA SER A 171 -5.48 10.15 -14.49
C SER A 171 -6.51 9.17 -15.01
N ASP A 172 -7.18 8.50 -14.08
CA ASP A 172 -8.30 7.63 -14.35
C ASP A 172 -9.43 8.07 -13.44
N PHE A 173 -10.27 8.93 -13.98
CA PHE A 173 -11.39 9.53 -13.27
C PHE A 173 -12.55 8.54 -13.24
N ASP A 174 -12.47 7.60 -12.30
CA ASP A 174 -13.62 6.81 -11.90
C ASP A 174 -14.19 7.37 -10.57
N PRO A 175 -15.43 7.01 -10.21
CA PRO A 175 -16.05 7.44 -8.96
C PRO A 175 -15.17 7.36 -7.70
N GLN A 176 -14.26 6.39 -7.58
CA GLN A 176 -13.49 6.09 -6.37
C GLN A 176 -11.97 6.27 -6.55
N THR A 177 -11.50 6.30 -7.79
CA THR A 177 -10.10 6.40 -8.19
C THR A 177 -9.87 7.72 -8.91
N MET A 178 -8.78 8.40 -8.56
CA MET A 178 -8.41 9.65 -9.22
C MET A 178 -7.25 9.43 -10.19
N ASN A 179 -6.30 8.58 -9.80
CA ASN A 179 -5.21 8.16 -10.67
C ASN A 179 -4.96 6.67 -10.52
N LYS A 180 -4.44 6.06 -11.58
CA LYS A 180 -3.81 4.74 -11.56
C LYS A 180 -2.30 4.87 -11.61
N ILE A 181 -1.62 3.91 -11.02
CA ILE A 181 -0.17 3.74 -11.15
C ILE A 181 0.10 2.48 -11.95
N GLU A 182 1.13 2.53 -12.77
CA GLU A 182 1.65 1.35 -13.46
C GLU A 182 3.16 1.43 -13.58
N LYS A 183 3.82 0.28 -13.45
CA LYS A 183 5.22 0.08 -13.74
C LYS A 183 5.35 -1.18 -14.57
N CYS A 184 5.97 -1.08 -15.75
CA CYS A 184 6.11 -2.18 -16.71
C CYS A 184 7.57 -2.64 -16.86
N TRP A 185 7.75 -3.88 -17.30
CA TRP A 185 9.05 -4.48 -17.67
C TRP A 185 9.02 -5.06 -19.08
#